data_AF-A0A8H3MFI3-F1
#
_entry.id   AF-A0A8H3MFI3-F1
#
_cell.length_a   1.000
_cell.length_b   1.000
_cell.length_c   1.000
_cell.angle_alpha   90.00
_cell.angle_beta   90.00
_cell.angle_gamma   90.00
#
_symmetry.space_group_name_H-M   'P 1'
#
loop_
_entity.id
_entity.type
_entity.pdbx_description
1 polymer ?
#
loop_
_entity_poly.entity_id
_entity_poly.type
_entity_poly.pdbx_seq_one_letter_code
_entity_poly.pdbx_strand_id
1 'polypeptide(L)'
;MKKAHSILQKDYPNIIFLGCFAHNINLLIKSVIELALIKETITPVQEIIKFFKRHHIENACLERLQIEKIGKTIKFNLPVITRWGSHYICLQSFLASKKALQNIVFEECVRKSIPSSLNSKLIDTEGFWVNIEEICQLLEPFTKIIREFESNQPNLSLVYNRFTKLKNEIKQLTNTSLKDIILDKCTLCWEKMYHPAIVIAYYLDPRYHGQDLTDEYSFSMIAEETSKFVNQDLSGQLVKELLWYNNKTGPFNSSIFWKLEAISNPIDWWNGFQQEVPVLSKFAVKLMSIPASNAASERNWSNFGFI
;
A
#
# COMPACT_ATOMS: atom_id res chain seq x y z
N MET A 1 -15.53 5.81 12.57
CA MET A 1 -15.21 7.14 12.01
C MET A 1 -16.29 7.68 11.05
N LYS A 2 -16.84 6.90 10.10
CA LYS A 2 -17.87 7.40 9.16
C LYS A 2 -19.07 8.12 9.81
N LYS A 3 -19.63 7.58 10.90
CA LYS A 3 -20.72 8.25 11.64
C LYS A 3 -20.31 9.63 12.19
N ALA A 4 -19.10 9.75 12.73
CA ALA A 4 -18.57 11.03 13.22
C ALA A 4 -18.34 12.02 12.07
N HIS A 5 -17.81 11.55 10.93
CA HIS A 5 -17.67 12.38 9.73
C HIS A 5 -19.03 12.91 9.26
N SER A 6 -20.06 12.05 9.20
CA SER A 6 -21.41 12.47 8.78
C SER A 6 -22.06 13.48 9.73
N ILE A 7 -21.71 13.46 11.02
CA ILE A 7 -22.17 14.48 11.99
C ILE A 7 -21.43 15.78 11.72
N LEU A 8 -20.09 15.75 11.70
CA LEU A 8 -19.27 16.95 11.51
C LEU A 8 -19.48 17.60 10.14
N GLN A 9 -19.79 16.84 9.09
CA GLN A 9 -20.04 17.39 7.77
C GLN A 9 -21.36 18.16 7.68
N LYS A 10 -22.31 17.93 8.60
CA LYS A 10 -23.51 18.78 8.73
C LYS A 10 -23.16 20.15 9.29
N ASP A 11 -22.27 20.17 10.28
CA ASP A 11 -21.87 21.39 10.98
C ASP A 11 -20.80 22.18 10.19
N TYR A 12 -19.98 21.47 9.41
CA TYR A 12 -18.86 22.00 8.63
C TYR A 12 -18.86 21.47 7.19
N PRO A 13 -19.78 21.94 6.33
CA PRO A 13 -19.93 21.43 4.96
C PRO A 13 -18.68 21.65 4.09
N ASN A 14 -17.84 22.63 4.45
CA ASN A 14 -16.62 22.98 3.71
C ASN A 14 -15.38 22.15 4.10
N ILE A 15 -15.50 21.23 5.07
CA ILE A 15 -14.40 20.36 5.51
C ILE A 15 -14.53 18.99 4.85
N ILE A 16 -13.44 18.54 4.22
CA ILE A 16 -13.36 17.20 3.62
C ILE A 16 -12.80 16.23 4.65
N PHE A 17 -13.57 15.19 4.97
CA PHE A 17 -13.14 14.13 5.88
C PHE A 17 -12.63 12.92 5.09
N LEU A 18 -11.31 12.79 5.00
CA LEU A 18 -10.65 11.62 4.42
C LEU A 18 -10.18 10.67 5.52
N GLY A 19 -10.36 9.36 5.31
CA GLY A 19 -9.76 8.35 6.17
C GLY A 19 -8.26 8.20 5.89
N CYS A 20 -7.50 7.70 6.86
CA CYS A 20 -6.08 7.36 6.65
C CYS A 20 -5.96 6.21 5.64
N PHE A 21 -5.32 6.43 4.49
CA PHE A 21 -5.21 5.42 3.44
C PHE A 21 -4.31 4.26 3.88
N ALA A 22 -3.18 4.55 4.53
CA ALA A 22 -2.31 3.51 5.12
C ALA A 22 -3.07 2.60 6.10
N HIS A 23 -3.91 3.18 6.97
CA HIS A 23 -4.73 2.39 7.89
C HIS A 23 -5.71 1.47 7.17
N ASN A 24 -6.39 1.96 6.13
CA ASN A 24 -7.33 1.12 5.37
C ASN A 24 -6.60 0.00 4.60
N ILE A 25 -5.43 0.27 4.03
CA ILE A 25 -4.58 -0.77 3.42
C ILE A 25 -4.14 -1.80 4.47
N ASN A 26 -3.76 -1.36 5.67
CA ASN A 26 -3.43 -2.27 6.77
C ASN A 26 -4.62 -3.19 7.14
N LEU A 27 -5.85 -2.65 7.18
CA LEU A 27 -7.06 -3.46 7.38
C LEU A 27 -7.33 -4.43 6.22
N LEU A 28 -7.08 -4.01 4.98
CA LEU A 28 -7.17 -4.87 3.81
C LEU A 28 -6.20 -6.05 3.92
N ILE A 29 -4.93 -5.78 4.21
CA ILE A 29 -3.89 -6.82 4.37
C ILE A 29 -4.26 -7.79 5.49
N LYS A 30 -4.75 -7.28 6.64
CA LYS A 30 -5.27 -8.13 7.72
C LYS A 30 -6.32 -9.10 7.21
N SER A 31 -7.31 -8.59 6.48
CA SER A 31 -8.42 -9.40 5.97
C SER A 31 -8.01 -10.42 4.91
N VAL A 32 -6.87 -10.20 4.23
CA VAL A 32 -6.26 -11.15 3.30
C VAL A 32 -5.52 -12.23 4.09
N ILE A 33 -4.71 -11.88 5.08
CA ILE A 33 -3.96 -12.83 5.92
C ILE A 33 -4.90 -13.76 6.72
N GLU A 34 -6.10 -13.29 7.07
CA GLU A 34 -7.12 -14.08 7.75
C GLU A 34 -7.79 -15.14 6.86
N LEU A 35 -7.54 -15.15 5.54
CA LEU A 35 -8.03 -16.21 4.66
C LEU A 35 -7.43 -17.55 5.07
N ALA A 36 -8.27 -18.60 5.13
CA ALA A 36 -7.91 -19.90 5.68
C ALA A 36 -6.64 -20.48 5.05
N LEU A 37 -6.56 -20.51 3.72
CA LEU A 37 -5.39 -21.02 2.96
C LEU A 37 -4.08 -20.28 3.31
N ILE A 38 -4.16 -18.97 3.52
CA ILE A 38 -2.99 -18.16 3.88
C ILE A 38 -2.61 -18.43 5.34
N LYS A 39 -3.59 -18.42 6.24
CA LYS A 39 -3.39 -18.64 7.68
C LYS A 39 -2.84 -20.04 7.98
N GLU A 40 -3.33 -21.06 7.29
CA GLU A 40 -2.86 -22.46 7.40
C GLU A 40 -1.39 -22.62 6.98
N THR A 41 -0.90 -21.78 6.07
CA THR A 41 0.51 -21.79 5.65
C THR A 41 1.38 -20.94 6.58
N ILE A 42 0.90 -19.78 7.02
CA ILE A 42 1.68 -18.87 7.87
C ILE A 42 1.85 -19.43 9.30
N THR A 43 0.83 -20.11 9.84
CA THR A 43 0.85 -20.59 11.23
C THR A 43 2.02 -21.54 11.52
N PRO A 44 2.27 -22.60 10.74
CA PRO A 44 3.43 -23.48 10.93
C PRO A 44 4.76 -22.73 10.82
N VAL A 45 4.89 -21.76 9.90
CA VAL A 45 6.12 -20.93 9.79
C VAL A 45 6.38 -20.18 11.09
N GLN A 46 5.36 -19.56 11.67
CA GLN A 46 5.48 -18.85 12.95
C GLN A 46 5.84 -19.78 14.10
N GLU A 47 5.29 -21.00 14.13
CA GLU A 47 5.59 -22.00 15.16
C GLU A 47 7.04 -22.49 15.07
N ILE A 48 7.54 -22.75 13.85
CA ILE A 48 8.94 -23.13 13.62
C ILE A 48 9.88 -22.00 14.05
N ILE A 49 9.59 -20.75 13.69
CA ILE A 49 10.40 -19.61 14.12
C ILE A 49 10.36 -19.45 15.64
N LYS A 50 9.19 -19.60 16.27
CA LYS A 50 9.04 -19.55 17.74
C LYS A 50 9.86 -20.64 18.43
N PHE A 51 9.89 -21.84 17.85
CA PHE A 51 10.71 -22.95 18.34
C PHE A 51 12.18 -22.53 18.38
N PHE A 52 12.78 -22.15 17.25
CA PHE A 52 14.20 -21.75 17.24
C PHE A 52 14.48 -20.55 18.15
N LYS A 53 13.59 -19.56 18.22
CA LYS A 53 13.78 -18.42 19.15
C LYS A 53 13.79 -18.81 20.63
N ARG A 54 13.11 -19.89 21.02
CA ARG A 54 13.05 -20.37 22.42
C ARG A 54 14.17 -21.35 22.76
N HIS A 55 14.71 -22.02 21.76
CA HIS A 55 15.61 -23.15 21.91
C HIS A 55 17.03 -22.75 21.45
N HIS A 56 17.84 -22.25 22.38
CA HIS A 56 19.15 -21.63 22.06
C HIS A 56 20.13 -22.57 21.36
N ILE A 57 20.16 -23.86 21.73
CA ILE A 57 21.07 -24.85 21.14
C ILE A 57 20.69 -25.11 19.69
N GLU A 58 19.40 -25.33 19.43
CA GLU A 58 18.84 -25.55 18.10
C GLU A 58 18.97 -24.31 17.21
N ASN A 59 18.83 -23.11 17.78
CA ASN A 59 19.09 -21.86 17.06
C ASN A 59 20.56 -21.71 16.66
N ALA A 60 21.49 -22.04 17.56
CA ALA A 60 22.92 -22.00 17.24
C ALA A 60 23.27 -23.00 16.13
N CYS A 61 22.64 -24.18 16.14
CA CYS A 61 22.77 -25.15 15.06
C CYS A 61 22.22 -24.62 13.73
N LEU A 62 21.07 -23.95 13.76
CA LEU A 62 20.50 -23.29 12.59
C LEU A 62 21.41 -22.19 12.04
N GLU A 63 21.95 -21.33 12.89
CA GLU A 63 22.86 -20.25 12.49
C GLU A 63 24.13 -20.81 11.84
N ARG A 64 24.68 -21.92 12.39
CA ARG A 64 25.79 -22.65 11.77
C ARG A 64 25.42 -23.15 10.37
N LEU A 65 24.28 -23.83 10.20
CA LEU A 65 23.82 -24.32 8.90
C LEU A 65 23.50 -23.20 7.91
N GLN A 66 23.00 -22.06 8.38
CA GLN A 66 22.80 -20.88 7.54
C GLN A 66 24.15 -20.34 7.01
N ILE A 67 25.18 -20.27 7.84
CA ILE A 67 26.53 -19.89 7.39
C ILE A 67 27.06 -20.90 6.38
N GLU A 68 26.97 -22.20 6.67
CA GLU A 68 27.51 -23.25 5.78
C GLU A 68 26.80 -23.34 4.42
N LYS A 69 25.48 -23.18 4.38
CA LYS A 69 24.67 -23.40 3.15
C LYS A 69 24.34 -22.11 2.39
N ILE A 70 24.36 -20.96 3.06
CA ILE A 70 23.90 -19.67 2.53
C ILE A 70 25.00 -18.60 2.61
N GLY A 71 26.02 -18.78 3.45
CA GLY A 71 27.14 -17.85 3.62
C GLY A 71 26.88 -16.70 4.59
N LYS A 72 25.71 -16.67 5.24
CA LYS A 72 25.36 -15.65 6.24
C LYS A 72 24.27 -16.15 7.18
N THR A 73 24.26 -15.63 8.40
CA THR A 73 23.15 -15.81 9.34
C THR A 73 21.96 -14.97 8.92
N ILE A 74 20.75 -15.54 8.97
CA ILE A 74 19.49 -14.84 8.68
C ILE A 74 18.68 -14.79 9.97
N LYS A 75 18.47 -13.58 10.48
CA LYS A 75 17.64 -13.36 11.67
C LYS A 75 16.16 -13.48 11.31
N PHE A 76 15.43 -14.31 12.04
CA PHE A 76 13.98 -14.39 11.90
C PHE A 76 13.26 -13.30 12.67
N ASN A 77 12.28 -12.69 12.01
CA ASN A 77 11.37 -11.73 12.62
C ASN A 77 9.98 -12.34 12.68
N LEU A 78 9.39 -12.38 13.87
CA LEU A 78 7.99 -12.80 13.99
C LEU A 78 7.09 -11.65 13.54
N PRO A 79 5.95 -11.95 12.90
CA PRO A 79 5.05 -10.90 12.47
C PRO A 79 4.50 -10.11 13.66
N VAL A 80 4.47 -8.80 13.52
CA VAL A 80 3.86 -7.86 14.45
C VAL A 80 2.47 -7.52 13.92
N ILE A 81 1.45 -7.73 14.75
CA ILE A 81 0.03 -7.57 14.39
C ILE A 81 -0.25 -6.16 13.84
N THR A 82 0.41 -5.13 14.35
CA THR A 82 0.21 -3.74 13.93
C THR A 82 1.06 -3.29 12.74
N ARG A 83 1.99 -4.13 12.25
CA ARG A 83 2.88 -3.80 11.12
C ARG A 83 2.81 -4.89 10.07
N TRP A 84 1.81 -4.83 9.20
CA TRP A 84 1.47 -5.96 8.33
C TRP A 84 2.58 -6.38 7.35
N GLY A 85 3.45 -5.46 6.94
CA GLY A 85 4.67 -5.78 6.19
C GLY A 85 5.61 -6.78 6.89
N SER A 86 5.48 -6.96 8.20
CA SER A 86 6.25 -7.96 8.96
C SER A 86 5.89 -9.40 8.63
N HIS A 87 4.66 -9.69 8.16
CA HIS A 87 4.29 -11.04 7.71
C HIS A 87 5.09 -11.43 6.46
N TYR A 88 5.18 -10.53 5.48
CA TYR A 88 6.01 -10.73 4.30
C TYR A 88 7.50 -10.88 4.66
N ILE A 89 8.04 -10.00 5.53
CA ILE A 89 9.44 -10.09 5.98
C ILE A 89 9.70 -11.43 6.69
N CYS A 90 8.78 -11.89 7.53
CA CYS A 90 8.86 -13.19 8.20
C CYS A 90 8.98 -14.32 7.18
N LEU A 91 8.06 -14.40 6.22
CA LEU A 91 8.05 -15.45 5.19
C LEU A 91 9.29 -15.38 4.29
N GLN A 92 9.72 -14.18 3.88
CA GLN A 92 10.96 -14.01 3.11
C GLN A 92 12.19 -14.50 3.86
N SER A 93 12.33 -14.15 5.14
CA SER A 93 13.47 -14.61 5.94
C SER A 93 13.48 -16.14 6.12
N PHE A 94 12.30 -16.74 6.23
CA PHE A 94 12.10 -18.18 6.31
C PHE A 94 12.48 -18.88 4.99
N LEU A 95 11.97 -18.38 3.85
CA LEU A 95 12.33 -18.86 2.51
C LEU A 95 13.83 -18.73 2.24
N ALA A 96 14.43 -17.61 2.61
CA ALA A 96 15.87 -17.40 2.45
C ALA A 96 16.69 -18.43 3.25
N SER A 97 16.12 -19.00 4.32
CA SER A 97 16.73 -20.05 5.14
C SER A 97 16.33 -21.48 4.74
N LYS A 98 15.58 -21.67 3.62
CA LYS A 98 15.05 -22.97 3.17
C LYS A 98 16.08 -24.09 3.18
N LYS A 99 17.25 -23.88 2.55
CA LYS A 99 18.31 -24.89 2.51
C LYS A 99 18.80 -25.30 3.90
N ALA A 100 19.02 -24.33 4.79
CA ALA A 100 19.46 -24.62 6.16
C ALA A 100 18.37 -25.36 6.96
N LEU A 101 17.11 -24.90 6.84
CA LEU A 101 15.94 -25.51 7.49
C LEU A 101 15.63 -26.92 6.97
N GLN A 102 15.90 -27.23 5.71
CA GLN A 102 15.78 -28.59 5.18
C GLN A 102 16.91 -29.51 5.64
N ASN A 103 18.07 -28.98 6.01
CA ASN A 103 19.20 -29.78 6.51
C ASN A 103 19.14 -29.97 8.04
N ILE A 104 18.56 -29.03 8.77
CA ILE A 104 18.55 -29.07 10.25
C ILE A 104 17.79 -30.28 10.82
N VAL A 105 16.88 -30.86 10.05
CA VAL A 105 16.11 -32.05 10.43
C VAL A 105 17.00 -33.30 10.60
N PHE A 106 18.20 -33.28 10.03
CA PHE A 106 19.20 -34.35 10.18
C PHE A 106 20.14 -34.14 11.38
N GLU A 107 20.15 -32.94 11.97
CA GLU A 107 20.98 -32.62 13.13
C GLU A 107 20.41 -33.25 14.39
N GLU A 108 21.25 -33.98 15.14
CA GLU A 108 20.78 -34.73 16.31
C GLU A 108 20.15 -33.82 17.39
N CYS A 109 20.69 -32.61 17.53
CA CYS A 109 20.20 -31.61 18.49
C CYS A 109 18.77 -31.13 18.20
N VAL A 110 18.29 -31.23 16.95
CA VAL A 110 16.97 -30.74 16.53
C VAL A 110 16.02 -31.90 16.26
N ARG A 111 16.52 -33.00 15.69
CA ARG A 111 15.73 -34.19 15.31
C ARG A 111 14.87 -34.74 16.46
N LYS A 112 15.36 -34.66 17.69
CA LYS A 112 14.66 -35.19 18.89
C LYS A 112 13.75 -34.16 19.58
N SER A 113 13.95 -32.86 19.35
CA SER A 113 13.25 -31.79 20.07
C SER A 113 12.16 -31.09 19.26
N ILE A 114 12.26 -31.07 17.93
CA ILE A 114 11.23 -30.45 17.09
C ILE A 114 9.96 -31.33 17.02
N PRO A 115 8.75 -30.75 17.16
CA PRO A 115 7.51 -31.49 16.97
C PRO A 115 7.42 -32.18 15.60
N SER A 116 6.95 -33.42 15.57
CA SER A 116 6.87 -34.23 14.34
C SER A 116 6.03 -33.59 13.23
N SER A 117 4.96 -32.87 13.60
CA SER A 117 4.10 -32.11 12.69
C SER A 117 4.81 -30.94 12.01
N LEU A 118 5.80 -30.33 12.66
CA LEU A 118 6.61 -29.25 12.08
C LEU A 118 7.78 -29.81 11.29
N ASN A 119 8.37 -30.93 11.76
CA ASN A 119 9.43 -31.63 11.05
C ASN A 119 8.98 -32.07 9.64
N SER A 120 7.77 -32.62 9.52
CA SER A 120 7.22 -33.03 8.23
C SER A 120 7.08 -31.87 7.25
N LYS A 121 6.78 -30.65 7.73
CA LYS A 121 6.72 -29.44 6.91
C LYS A 121 8.09 -28.98 6.42
N LEU A 122 9.14 -29.17 7.22
CA LEU A 122 10.50 -28.83 6.80
C LEU A 122 11.04 -29.79 5.73
N ILE A 123 10.67 -31.07 5.83
CA ILE A 123 11.07 -32.13 4.88
C ILE A 123 10.25 -32.08 3.59
N ASP A 124 9.01 -31.57 3.64
CA ASP A 124 8.14 -31.41 2.47
C ASP A 124 8.91 -30.70 1.34
N THR A 125 9.05 -31.38 0.20
CA THR A 125 9.82 -30.89 -0.94
C THR A 125 9.02 -30.04 -1.90
N GLU A 126 7.68 -30.09 -1.89
CA GLU A 126 6.88 -29.52 -2.98
C GLU A 126 5.66 -28.71 -2.52
N GLY A 127 4.98 -29.07 -1.42
CA GLY A 127 3.74 -28.38 -1.05
C GLY A 127 3.98 -27.11 -0.24
N PHE A 128 4.56 -27.27 0.95
CA PHE A 128 4.68 -26.19 1.94
C PHE A 128 5.52 -25.01 1.43
N TRP A 129 6.68 -25.27 0.82
CA TRP A 129 7.56 -24.20 0.36
C TRP A 129 6.99 -23.45 -0.84
N VAL A 130 6.34 -24.15 -1.78
CA VAL A 130 5.67 -23.50 -2.93
C VAL A 130 4.54 -22.61 -2.43
N ASN A 131 3.72 -23.07 -1.49
CA ASN A 131 2.68 -22.25 -0.88
C ASN A 131 3.24 -20.98 -0.20
N ILE A 132 4.39 -21.08 0.48
CA ILE A 132 5.05 -19.91 1.08
C ILE A 132 5.54 -18.94 -0.01
N GLU A 133 6.15 -19.45 -1.08
CA GLU A 133 6.62 -18.66 -2.23
C GLU A 133 5.45 -17.92 -2.90
N GLU A 134 4.32 -18.61 -3.15
CA GLU A 134 3.10 -18.01 -3.69
C GLU A 134 2.51 -16.93 -2.77
N ILE A 135 2.42 -17.20 -1.46
CA ILE A 135 1.93 -16.20 -0.50
C ILE A 135 2.88 -15.00 -0.41
N CYS A 136 4.19 -15.19 -0.55
CA CYS A 136 5.13 -14.07 -0.61
C CYS A 136 4.87 -13.20 -1.84
N GLN A 137 4.72 -13.80 -3.02
CA GLN A 137 4.38 -13.07 -4.26
C GLN A 137 3.04 -12.33 -4.12
N LEU A 138 2.06 -12.96 -3.48
CA LEU A 138 0.76 -12.35 -3.20
C LEU A 138 0.85 -11.14 -2.26
N LEU A 139 1.63 -11.22 -1.19
CA LEU A 139 1.75 -10.17 -0.19
C LEU A 139 2.67 -9.02 -0.65
N GLU A 140 3.56 -9.26 -1.61
CA GLU A 140 4.52 -8.26 -2.08
C GLU A 140 3.86 -6.96 -2.57
N PRO A 141 2.87 -6.97 -3.49
CA PRO A 141 2.13 -5.77 -3.91
C PRO A 141 1.62 -4.93 -2.73
N PHE A 142 1.05 -5.60 -1.73
CA PHE A 142 0.54 -4.95 -0.53
C PHE A 142 1.64 -4.30 0.31
N THR A 143 2.82 -4.93 0.39
CA THR A 143 3.95 -4.32 1.11
C THR A 143 4.54 -3.11 0.38
N LYS A 144 4.47 -3.07 -0.96
CA LYS A 144 4.91 -1.91 -1.75
C LYS A 144 4.01 -0.72 -1.48
N ILE A 145 2.70 -0.88 -1.64
CA ILE A 145 1.74 0.21 -1.42
C ILE A 145 1.75 0.75 0.01
N ILE A 146 1.87 -0.11 1.03
CA ILE A 146 1.89 0.37 2.42
C ILE A 146 3.16 1.15 2.73
N ARG A 147 4.33 0.71 2.25
CA ARG A 147 5.59 1.44 2.41
C ARG A 147 5.52 2.83 1.79
N GLU A 148 4.85 2.96 0.65
CA GLU A 148 4.65 4.25 0.01
C GLU A 148 3.71 5.17 0.80
N PHE A 149 2.58 4.65 1.29
CA PHE A 149 1.66 5.43 2.12
C PHE A 149 2.20 5.68 3.54
N GLU A 150 3.20 4.94 4.01
CA GLU A 150 3.88 5.21 5.29
C GLU A 150 5.11 6.13 5.13
N SER A 151 5.44 6.51 3.89
CA SER A 151 6.54 7.45 3.60
C SER A 151 6.29 8.84 4.20
N ASN A 152 7.28 9.73 4.09
CA ASN A 152 7.21 11.05 4.73
C ASN A 152 6.20 12.01 4.09
N GLN A 153 5.87 11.85 2.81
CA GLN A 153 5.05 12.81 2.05
C GLN A 153 4.16 12.12 1.00
N PRO A 154 3.32 11.12 1.36
CA PRO A 154 2.36 10.59 0.41
C PRO A 154 1.27 11.64 0.20
N ASN A 155 1.03 12.06 -1.04
CA ASN A 155 -0.03 13.02 -1.36
C ASN A 155 -1.29 12.32 -1.84
N LEU A 156 -2.42 13.02 -1.83
CA LEU A 156 -3.72 12.46 -2.24
C LEU A 156 -3.72 11.94 -3.69
N SER A 157 -2.98 12.59 -4.60
CA SER A 157 -2.92 12.17 -6.02
C SER A 157 -2.26 10.81 -6.23
N LEU A 158 -1.37 10.38 -5.32
CA LEU A 158 -0.75 9.06 -5.34
C LEU A 158 -1.76 7.93 -5.09
N VAL A 159 -2.85 8.19 -4.37
CA VAL A 159 -3.76 7.15 -3.87
C VAL A 159 -4.41 6.38 -5.01
N TYR A 160 -5.04 7.07 -5.98
CA TYR A 160 -5.69 6.40 -7.10
C TYR A 160 -4.68 5.57 -7.91
N ASN A 161 -3.54 6.18 -8.27
CA ASN A 161 -2.47 5.51 -9.02
C ASN A 161 -2.06 4.19 -8.35
N ARG A 162 -1.69 4.24 -7.06
CA ARG A 162 -1.19 3.06 -6.35
C ARG A 162 -2.26 2.02 -6.12
N PHE A 163 -3.49 2.43 -5.86
CA PHE A 163 -4.58 1.49 -5.68
C PHE A 163 -4.93 0.76 -7.00
N THR A 164 -4.95 1.48 -8.12
CA THR A 164 -5.14 0.89 -9.46
C THR A 164 -4.00 -0.05 -9.83
N LYS A 165 -2.74 0.34 -9.56
CA LYS A 165 -1.57 -0.53 -9.74
C LYS A 165 -1.66 -1.79 -8.89
N LEU A 166 -2.01 -1.67 -7.61
CA LEU A 166 -2.23 -2.83 -6.74
C LEU A 166 -3.27 -3.78 -7.35
N LYS A 167 -4.44 -3.28 -7.76
CA LYS A 167 -5.47 -4.10 -8.40
C LYS A 167 -4.94 -4.81 -9.65
N ASN A 168 -4.14 -4.13 -10.48
CA ASN A 168 -3.55 -4.72 -11.68
C ASN A 168 -2.48 -5.78 -11.37
N GLU A 169 -1.63 -5.55 -10.37
CA GLU A 169 -0.65 -6.54 -9.90
C GLU A 169 -1.35 -7.80 -9.38
N ILE A 170 -2.42 -7.65 -8.58
CA ILE A 170 -3.24 -8.79 -8.11
C ILE A 170 -3.91 -9.51 -9.29
N LYS A 171 -4.39 -8.79 -10.30
CA LYS A 171 -4.97 -9.40 -11.52
C LYS A 171 -3.95 -10.24 -12.30
N GLN A 172 -2.66 -9.92 -12.22
CA GLN A 172 -1.59 -10.65 -12.92
C GLN A 172 -1.08 -11.87 -12.16
N LEU A 173 -1.52 -12.08 -10.92
CA LEU A 173 -1.15 -13.27 -10.15
C LEU A 173 -1.70 -14.55 -10.79
N THR A 174 -0.87 -15.59 -10.76
CA THR A 174 -1.14 -16.92 -11.32
C THR A 174 -2.11 -17.76 -10.48
N ASN A 175 -2.23 -17.46 -9.18
CA ASN A 175 -3.09 -18.21 -8.27
C ASN A 175 -4.57 -17.80 -8.45
N THR A 176 -5.33 -18.64 -9.15
CA THR A 176 -6.73 -18.35 -9.51
C THR A 176 -7.69 -18.41 -8.31
N SER A 177 -7.44 -19.26 -7.30
CA SER A 177 -8.43 -19.55 -6.25
C SER A 177 -8.58 -18.44 -5.21
N LEU A 178 -7.50 -17.72 -4.90
CA LEU A 178 -7.53 -16.60 -3.94
C LEU A 178 -7.69 -15.24 -4.61
N LYS A 179 -7.34 -15.13 -5.89
CA LYS A 179 -7.30 -13.86 -6.64
C LYS A 179 -8.64 -13.14 -6.62
N ASP A 180 -9.74 -13.82 -6.95
CA ASP A 180 -11.06 -13.18 -7.04
C ASP A 180 -11.53 -12.69 -5.65
N ILE A 181 -11.36 -13.52 -4.61
CA ILE A 181 -11.67 -13.15 -3.22
C ILE A 181 -10.89 -11.90 -2.78
N ILE A 182 -9.63 -11.79 -3.20
CA ILE A 182 -8.77 -10.66 -2.84
C ILE A 182 -9.14 -9.43 -3.66
N LEU A 183 -9.49 -9.57 -4.94
CA LEU A 183 -10.00 -8.47 -5.75
C LEU A 183 -11.31 -7.92 -5.19
N ASP A 184 -12.21 -8.77 -4.71
CA ASP A 184 -13.45 -8.35 -4.03
C ASP A 184 -13.14 -7.57 -2.75
N LYS A 185 -12.19 -8.06 -1.93
CA LYS A 185 -11.71 -7.33 -0.75
C LYS A 185 -11.10 -5.97 -1.12
N CYS A 186 -10.33 -5.89 -2.20
CA CYS A 186 -9.79 -4.64 -2.73
C CYS A 186 -10.92 -3.69 -3.18
N THR A 187 -11.96 -4.19 -3.84
CA THR A 187 -13.12 -3.39 -4.26
C THR A 187 -13.87 -2.83 -3.06
N LEU A 188 -14.20 -3.67 -2.07
CA LEU A 188 -14.83 -3.24 -0.82
C LEU A 188 -13.96 -2.23 -0.04
N CYS A 189 -12.63 -2.38 -0.10
CA CYS A 189 -11.70 -1.43 0.49
C CYS A 189 -11.76 -0.07 -0.22
N TRP A 190 -11.77 -0.08 -1.56
CA TRP A 190 -11.90 1.14 -2.37
C TRP A 190 -13.18 1.88 -2.06
N GLU A 191 -14.33 1.22 -2.11
CA GLU A 191 -15.65 1.81 -1.81
C GLU A 191 -15.69 2.44 -0.42
N LYS A 192 -14.98 1.85 0.56
CA LYS A 192 -14.91 2.40 1.91
C LYS A 192 -14.09 3.67 1.99
N MET A 193 -12.99 3.76 1.23
CA MET A 193 -12.03 4.86 1.21
C MET A 193 -12.39 5.97 0.23
N TYR A 194 -13.23 5.65 -0.75
CA TYR A 194 -13.50 6.51 -1.90
C TYR A 194 -14.07 7.86 -1.50
N HIS A 195 -13.56 8.89 -2.17
CA HIS A 195 -14.06 10.25 -2.16
C HIS A 195 -13.67 10.88 -3.51
N PRO A 196 -14.53 11.68 -4.17
CA PRO A 196 -14.22 12.29 -5.47
C PRO A 196 -12.90 13.05 -5.52
N ALA A 197 -12.54 13.71 -4.40
CA ALA A 197 -11.25 14.39 -4.22
C ALA A 197 -10.02 13.52 -4.55
N ILE A 198 -10.09 12.19 -4.36
CA ILE A 198 -8.99 11.27 -4.72
C ILE A 198 -8.78 11.22 -6.23
N VAL A 199 -9.87 11.07 -6.98
CA VAL A 199 -9.87 11.00 -8.45
C VAL A 199 -9.47 12.36 -9.03
N ILE A 200 -10.03 13.44 -8.49
CA ILE A 200 -9.68 14.81 -8.89
C ILE A 200 -8.20 15.08 -8.63
N ALA A 201 -7.64 14.62 -7.50
CA ALA A 201 -6.22 14.80 -7.19
C ALA A 201 -5.32 14.08 -8.19
N TYR A 202 -5.68 12.85 -8.55
CA TYR A 202 -4.96 12.09 -9.57
C TYR A 202 -5.08 12.76 -10.96
N TYR A 203 -6.26 13.23 -11.32
CA TYR A 203 -6.50 13.93 -12.58
C TYR A 203 -5.69 15.24 -12.68
N LEU A 204 -5.66 16.03 -11.61
CA LEU A 204 -4.93 17.30 -11.54
C LEU A 204 -3.43 17.14 -11.28
N ASP A 205 -2.92 15.93 -11.06
CA ASP A 205 -1.49 15.72 -11.00
C ASP A 205 -0.93 15.66 -12.42
N PRO A 206 -0.11 16.63 -12.86
CA PRO A 206 0.41 16.68 -14.23
C PRO A 206 1.26 15.45 -14.60
N ARG A 207 1.76 14.69 -13.63
CA ARG A 207 2.47 13.41 -13.87
C ARG A 207 1.54 12.30 -14.35
N TYR A 208 0.26 12.39 -14.03
CA TYR A 208 -0.74 11.37 -14.33
C TYR A 208 -1.78 11.86 -15.34
N HIS A 209 -2.23 13.11 -15.23
CA HIS A 209 -3.19 13.76 -16.14
C HIS A 209 -4.43 12.88 -16.45
N GLY A 210 -4.88 12.08 -15.47
CA GLY A 210 -6.03 11.19 -15.65
C GLY A 210 -5.82 10.00 -16.60
N GLN A 211 -4.59 9.66 -16.98
CA GLN A 211 -4.28 8.67 -18.01
C GLN A 211 -4.86 7.27 -17.74
N ASP A 212 -4.90 6.82 -16.48
CA ASP A 212 -5.42 5.50 -16.09
C ASP A 212 -6.85 5.55 -15.52
N LEU A 213 -7.60 6.65 -15.75
CA LEU A 213 -8.99 6.73 -15.31
C LEU A 213 -9.87 5.79 -16.13
N THR A 214 -10.76 5.07 -15.45
CA THR A 214 -11.82 4.29 -16.07
C THR A 214 -12.91 5.21 -16.63
N ASP A 215 -13.71 4.71 -17.58
CA ASP A 215 -14.82 5.46 -18.21
C ASP A 215 -15.88 5.96 -17.20
N GLU A 216 -15.89 5.40 -15.99
CA GLU A 216 -16.71 5.86 -14.86
C GLU A 216 -16.38 7.31 -14.44
N TYR A 217 -15.13 7.75 -14.62
CA TYR A 217 -14.63 9.05 -14.18
C TYR A 217 -14.49 10.03 -15.35
N SER A 218 -15.62 10.35 -15.98
CA SER A 218 -15.67 11.28 -17.11
C SER A 218 -15.27 12.72 -16.73
N PHE A 219 -14.89 13.52 -17.73
CA PHE A 219 -14.58 14.94 -17.53
C PHE A 219 -15.75 15.70 -16.90
N SER A 220 -17.00 15.42 -17.29
CA SER A 220 -18.17 16.11 -16.74
C SER A 220 -18.35 15.81 -15.25
N MET A 221 -18.17 14.55 -14.84
CA MET A 221 -18.20 14.16 -13.43
C MET A 221 -17.10 14.88 -12.64
N ILE A 222 -15.87 14.89 -13.16
CA ILE A 222 -14.74 15.57 -12.51
C ILE A 222 -15.01 17.07 -12.39
N ALA A 223 -15.49 17.73 -13.44
CA ALA A 223 -15.78 19.15 -13.43
C ALA A 223 -16.90 19.51 -12.45
N GLU A 224 -17.97 18.72 -12.42
CA GLU A 224 -19.08 18.91 -11.48
C GLU A 224 -18.62 18.74 -10.03
N GLU A 225 -17.91 17.66 -9.71
CA GLU A 225 -17.39 17.41 -8.37
C GLU A 225 -16.36 18.45 -7.95
N THR A 226 -15.48 18.88 -8.85
CA THR A 226 -14.49 19.94 -8.56
C THR A 226 -15.18 21.26 -8.24
N SER A 227 -16.28 21.57 -8.95
CA SER A 227 -17.03 22.81 -8.75
C SER A 227 -17.68 22.90 -7.37
N LYS A 228 -17.96 21.77 -6.71
CA LYS A 228 -18.50 21.73 -5.33
C LYS A 228 -17.51 22.25 -4.28
N PHE A 229 -16.22 22.35 -4.60
CA PHE A 229 -15.17 22.79 -3.68
C PHE A 229 -14.76 24.26 -3.86
N VAL A 230 -15.36 24.97 -4.81
CA VAL A 230 -15.12 26.39 -5.06
C VAL A 230 -16.41 27.19 -4.88
N ASN A 231 -16.28 28.49 -4.65
CA ASN A 231 -17.43 29.38 -4.58
C ASN A 231 -18.22 29.34 -5.89
N GLN A 232 -19.55 29.43 -5.80
CA GLN A 232 -20.44 29.34 -6.96
C GLN A 232 -20.09 30.36 -8.05
N ASP A 233 -19.70 31.57 -7.67
CA ASP A 233 -19.30 32.64 -8.61
C ASP A 233 -18.02 32.31 -9.41
N LEU A 234 -17.17 31.42 -8.88
CA LEU A 234 -15.91 31.00 -9.51
C LEU A 234 -16.06 29.70 -10.33
N SER A 235 -17.20 29.02 -10.26
CA SER A 235 -17.42 27.72 -10.92
C SER A 235 -17.24 27.79 -12.45
N GLY A 236 -17.79 28.82 -13.09
CA GLY A 236 -17.62 29.02 -14.55
C GLY A 236 -16.17 29.24 -14.96
N GLN A 237 -15.41 30.00 -14.16
CA GLN A 237 -13.98 30.20 -14.38
C GLN A 237 -13.19 28.90 -14.17
N LEU A 238 -13.47 28.18 -13.08
CA LEU A 238 -12.86 26.87 -12.80
C LEU A 238 -13.06 25.90 -13.98
N VAL A 239 -14.28 25.76 -14.50
CA VAL A 239 -14.58 24.85 -15.61
C VAL A 239 -13.81 25.25 -16.88
N LYS A 240 -13.70 26.54 -17.16
CA LYS A 240 -12.88 27.04 -18.28
C LYS A 240 -11.40 26.66 -18.12
N GLU A 241 -10.84 26.86 -16.93
CA GLU A 241 -9.45 26.51 -16.63
C GLU A 241 -9.23 24.99 -16.68
N LEU A 242 -10.20 24.19 -16.20
CA LEU A 242 -10.20 22.73 -16.32
C LEU A 242 -10.22 22.27 -17.78
N LEU A 243 -11.01 22.92 -18.64
CA LEU A 243 -11.03 22.62 -20.08
C LEU A 243 -9.68 22.90 -20.74
N TRP A 244 -9.02 24.00 -20.37
CA TRP A 244 -7.66 24.29 -20.82
C TRP A 244 -6.69 23.19 -20.39
N TYR A 245 -6.73 22.78 -19.12
CA TYR A 245 -5.88 21.71 -18.58
C TYR A 245 -6.15 20.36 -19.26
N ASN A 246 -7.42 19.96 -19.40
CA ASN A 246 -7.83 18.71 -20.03
C ASN A 246 -7.29 18.60 -21.45
N ASN A 247 -7.46 19.68 -22.23
CA ASN A 247 -7.12 19.68 -23.64
C ASN A 247 -5.67 20.10 -23.91
N LYS A 248 -4.89 20.41 -22.85
CA LYS A 248 -3.55 20.99 -22.95
C LYS A 248 -3.52 22.21 -23.88
N THR A 249 -4.47 23.12 -23.68
CA THR A 249 -4.62 24.37 -24.45
C THR A 249 -4.44 25.59 -23.57
N GLY A 250 -4.49 26.79 -24.15
CA GLY A 250 -4.30 28.03 -23.42
C GLY A 250 -2.91 28.07 -22.76
N PRO A 251 -2.81 28.37 -21.45
CA PRO A 251 -1.54 28.40 -20.72
C PRO A 251 -0.76 27.07 -20.75
N PHE A 252 -1.43 25.94 -21.01
CA PHE A 252 -0.82 24.60 -20.98
C PHE A 252 -0.35 24.07 -22.34
N ASN A 253 -0.37 24.90 -23.40
CA ASN A 253 -0.16 24.47 -24.78
C ASN A 253 1.27 24.00 -25.12
N SER A 254 2.26 24.32 -24.27
CA SER A 254 3.65 23.98 -24.53
C SER A 254 4.00 22.61 -23.97
N SER A 255 4.51 21.73 -24.83
CA SER A 255 4.91 20.37 -24.46
C SER A 255 6.05 20.32 -23.43
N ILE A 256 6.84 21.40 -23.30
CA ILE A 256 7.93 21.47 -22.31
C ILE A 256 7.42 21.36 -20.87
N PHE A 257 6.22 21.88 -20.59
CA PHE A 257 5.62 21.83 -19.25
C PHE A 257 5.21 20.42 -18.84
N TRP A 258 5.05 19.51 -19.80
CA TRP A 258 4.57 18.15 -19.58
C TRP A 258 5.69 17.11 -19.48
N LYS A 259 6.96 17.55 -19.56
CA LYS A 259 8.11 16.67 -19.37
C LYS A 259 8.27 16.34 -17.89
N LEU A 260 8.55 15.07 -17.54
CA LEU A 260 8.66 14.64 -16.15
C LEU A 260 9.78 15.38 -15.39
N GLU A 261 10.85 15.79 -16.09
CA GLU A 261 11.94 16.59 -15.52
C GLU A 261 11.46 17.99 -15.11
N ALA A 262 10.48 18.54 -15.81
CA ALA A 262 9.83 19.81 -15.47
C ALA A 262 8.77 19.65 -14.38
N ILE A 263 8.29 18.42 -14.12
CA ILE A 263 7.27 18.07 -13.12
C ILE A 263 7.93 17.32 -11.95
N SER A 264 8.97 17.92 -11.36
CA SER A 264 9.64 17.36 -10.17
C SER A 264 8.71 17.37 -8.94
N ASN A 265 7.96 18.45 -8.76
CA ASN A 265 6.95 18.62 -7.72
C ASN A 265 5.66 19.21 -8.33
N PRO A 266 4.54 18.47 -8.29
CA PRO A 266 3.26 18.96 -8.78
C PRO A 266 2.80 20.28 -8.16
N ILE A 267 3.10 20.54 -6.88
CA ILE A 267 2.73 21.80 -6.22
C ILE A 267 3.46 22.98 -6.86
N ASP A 268 4.76 22.85 -7.10
CA ASP A 268 5.57 23.88 -7.75
C ASP A 268 5.13 24.11 -9.20
N TRP A 269 4.77 23.03 -9.90
CA TRP A 269 4.21 23.10 -11.25
C TRP A 269 2.94 23.95 -11.28
N TRP A 270 1.99 23.68 -10.38
CA TRP A 270 0.75 24.46 -10.31
C TRP A 270 0.95 25.91 -9.87
N ASN A 271 1.88 26.17 -8.95
CA ASN A 271 2.26 27.54 -8.57
C ASN A 271 2.79 28.34 -9.77
N GLY A 272 3.48 27.68 -10.72
CA GLY A 272 3.98 28.30 -11.94
C GLY A 272 2.89 28.88 -12.86
N PHE A 273 1.67 28.36 -12.80
CA PHE A 273 0.53 28.82 -13.62
C PHE A 273 -0.50 29.64 -12.83
N GLN A 274 -0.18 30.05 -11.60
CA GLN A 274 -1.14 30.69 -10.69
C GLN A 274 -1.69 32.02 -11.24
N GLN A 275 -0.94 32.73 -12.09
CA GLN A 275 -1.41 34.00 -12.67
C GLN A 275 -2.42 33.77 -13.81
N GLU A 276 -2.22 32.72 -14.60
CA GLU A 276 -3.03 32.42 -15.78
C GLU A 276 -4.26 31.55 -15.47
N VAL A 277 -4.17 30.67 -14.47
CA VAL A 277 -5.26 29.80 -14.00
C VAL A 277 -5.43 29.85 -12.47
N PRO A 278 -5.75 31.04 -11.92
CA PRO A 278 -5.72 31.26 -10.47
C PRO A 278 -6.70 30.40 -9.67
N VAL A 279 -7.84 30.04 -10.23
CA VAL A 279 -8.87 29.27 -9.51
C VAL A 279 -8.45 27.80 -9.42
N LEU A 280 -8.11 27.21 -10.55
CA LEU A 280 -7.70 25.81 -10.67
C LEU A 280 -6.35 25.57 -9.99
N SER A 281 -5.36 26.45 -10.20
CA SER A 281 -4.04 26.34 -9.56
C SER A 281 -4.16 26.31 -8.03
N LYS A 282 -4.89 27.29 -7.45
CA LYS A 282 -5.12 27.35 -6.00
C LYS A 282 -5.82 26.11 -5.47
N PHE A 283 -6.81 25.60 -6.21
CA PHE A 283 -7.52 24.37 -5.85
C PHE A 283 -6.60 23.14 -5.91
N ALA A 284 -5.83 22.98 -6.99
CA ALA A 284 -4.92 21.86 -7.19
C ALA A 284 -3.83 21.83 -6.11
N VAL A 285 -3.21 22.98 -5.80
CA VAL A 285 -2.21 23.11 -4.72
C VAL A 285 -2.80 22.68 -3.38
N LYS A 286 -4.00 23.14 -3.04
CA LYS A 286 -4.69 22.72 -1.80
C LYS A 286 -4.90 21.21 -1.77
N LEU A 287 -5.34 20.62 -2.88
CA LEU A 287 -5.64 19.20 -2.99
C LEU A 287 -4.40 18.31 -2.89
N MET A 288 -3.29 18.70 -3.54
CA MET A 288 -2.02 17.97 -3.47
C MET A 288 -1.28 18.14 -2.14
N SER A 289 -1.60 19.19 -1.39
CA SER A 289 -1.10 19.39 -0.02
C SER A 289 -1.77 18.49 1.00
N ILE A 290 -2.83 17.74 0.62
CA ILE A 290 -3.49 16.79 1.51
C ILE A 290 -2.62 15.53 1.61
N PRO A 291 -2.15 15.17 2.83
CA PRO A 291 -1.42 13.94 3.02
C PRO A 291 -2.36 12.74 2.88
N ALA A 292 -1.90 11.70 2.20
CA ALA A 292 -2.60 10.41 2.08
C ALA A 292 -2.42 9.52 3.34
N SER A 293 -1.69 9.97 4.35
CA SER A 293 -1.50 9.16 5.54
C SER A 293 -1.17 10.01 6.75
N ASN A 294 -1.71 9.59 7.89
CA ASN A 294 -1.34 10.13 9.20
C ASN A 294 -0.08 9.45 9.76
N ALA A 295 0.54 8.51 9.03
CA ALA A 295 1.70 7.76 9.50
C ALA A 295 2.91 8.64 9.86
N ALA A 296 3.08 9.80 9.22
CA ALA A 296 4.10 10.78 9.60
C ALA A 296 3.83 11.35 11.01
N SER A 297 2.58 11.71 11.30
CA SER A 297 2.15 12.16 12.63
C SER A 297 2.26 11.03 13.67
N GLU A 298 1.87 9.80 13.33
CA GLU A 298 1.97 8.63 14.22
C GLU A 298 3.42 8.28 14.58
N ARG A 299 4.36 8.42 13.64
CA ARG A 299 5.80 8.24 13.91
C ARG A 299 6.32 9.30 14.87
N ASN A 300 5.92 10.55 14.69
CA ASN A 300 6.26 11.62 15.64
C ASN A 300 5.66 11.32 17.01
N TRP A 301 4.38 10.96 17.10
CA TRP A 301 3.77 10.57 18.38
C TRP A 301 4.45 9.38 19.04
N SER A 302 4.91 8.38 18.26
CA SER A 302 5.66 7.25 18.80
C SER A 302 7.01 7.66 19.38
N ASN A 303 7.72 8.60 18.73
CA ASN A 303 8.97 9.14 19.25
C ASN A 303 8.75 9.94 20.54
N PHE A 304 7.65 10.68 20.63
CA PHE A 304 7.28 11.45 21.81
C PHE A 304 6.53 10.64 22.88
N GLY A 305 6.17 9.38 22.62
CA GLY A 305 5.47 8.54 23.59
C GLY A 305 6.29 8.14 24.81
N PHE A 306 7.59 8.47 24.83
CA PHE A 306 8.51 8.25 25.94
C PHE A 306 8.83 9.54 26.72
N ILE A 307 8.28 10.69 26.31
CA ILE A 307 8.38 11.99 26.99
C ILE A 307 7.04 12.25 27.68
#